data_AF-A0AA50DZ85-F1
#
_entry.id   AF-A0AA50DZ85-F1
#
_cell.length_a   1.000
_cell.length_b   1.000
_cell.length_c   1.000
_cell.angle_alpha   90.00
_cell.angle_beta   90.00
_cell.angle_gamma   90.00
#
_symmetry.space_group_name_H-M   'P 1'
#
loop_
_entity.id
_entity.type
_entity.pdbx_description
1 polymer ?
#
loop_
_entity_poly.entity_id
_entity_poly.type
_entity_poly.pdbx_seq_one_letter_code
_entity_poly.pdbx_strand_id
1 'polypeptide(L)'
;MAISPTSIRILLVEDDELFRLGLVTRLSQEPGLDVAGEAEDGETAIAYVNQQLFDVVILDVGLPGIGGIEACHQIKKFIHNYQS
;
A
#
# COMPACT_ATOMS: atom_id res chain seq x y z
N MET A 1 -16.98 26.48 -0.81
CA MET A 1 -16.14 25.36 -1.28
C MET A 1 -16.05 24.36 -0.14
N ALA A 2 -16.69 23.20 -0.28
CA ALA A 2 -16.47 22.11 0.66
C ALA A 2 -15.08 21.56 0.38
N ILE A 3 -14.24 21.53 1.41
CA ILE A 3 -13.04 20.67 1.42
C ILE A 3 -13.57 19.24 1.29
N SER A 4 -13.42 18.64 0.11
CA SER A 4 -13.61 17.20 -0.07
C SER A 4 -12.70 16.49 0.93
N PRO A 5 -13.15 15.45 1.64
CA PRO A 5 -12.23 14.65 2.44
C PRO A 5 -11.12 14.15 1.50
N THR A 6 -9.86 14.48 1.81
CA THR A 6 -8.71 13.94 1.10
C THR A 6 -8.83 12.42 1.12
N SER A 7 -8.92 11.81 -0.06
CA SER A 7 -9.04 10.36 -0.19
C SER A 7 -7.87 9.67 0.51
N ILE A 8 -8.15 8.63 1.28
CA ILE A 8 -7.12 7.80 1.91
C ILE A 8 -6.41 7.05 0.78
N ARG A 9 -5.12 7.35 0.59
CA ARG A 9 -4.26 6.77 -0.43
C ARG A 9 -3.71 5.43 0.05
N ILE A 10 -4.10 4.36 -0.62
CA ILE A 10 -3.76 2.99 -0.28
C ILE A 10 -2.69 2.47 -1.24
N LEU A 11 -1.64 1.86 -0.69
CA LEU A 11 -0.78 0.92 -1.41
C LEU A 11 -1.28 -0.50 -1.12
N LEU A 12 -1.67 -1.24 -2.16
CA LEU A 12 -2.06 -2.64 -2.06
C LEU A 12 -0.90 -3.54 -2.51
N VAL A 13 -0.54 -4.55 -1.71
CA VAL A 13 0.57 -5.46 -1.99
C VAL A 13 0.11 -6.91 -1.87
N GLU A 14 0.04 -7.60 -3.00
CA GLU A 14 -0.54 -8.93 -3.15
C GLU A 14 0.04 -9.56 -4.43
N ASP A 15 0.53 -10.79 -4.38
CA ASP A 15 1.15 -11.47 -5.53
C ASP A 15 0.12 -12.22 -6.41
N ASP A 16 -1.05 -12.57 -5.86
CA ASP A 16 -2.14 -13.13 -6.66
C ASP A 16 -2.93 -12.03 -7.41
N GLU A 17 -2.77 -12.00 -8.74
CA GLU A 17 -3.42 -11.00 -9.62
C GLU A 17 -4.95 -10.96 -9.48
N LEU A 18 -5.60 -12.12 -9.34
CA LEU A 18 -7.06 -12.19 -9.25
C LEU A 18 -7.55 -11.68 -7.89
N PHE A 19 -6.84 -12.02 -6.82
CA PHE A 19 -7.16 -11.53 -5.49
C PHE A 19 -6.92 -10.02 -5.39
N ARG A 20 -5.79 -9.54 -5.93
CA ARG A 20 -5.48 -8.11 -6.01
C ARG A 20 -6.55 -7.34 -6.77
N LEU A 21 -6.96 -7.79 -7.96
CA LEU A 21 -8.03 -7.18 -8.74
C LEU A 21 -9.36 -7.14 -7.97
N GLY A 22 -9.69 -8.21 -7.24
CA GLY A 22 -10.89 -8.27 -6.40
C GLY A 22 -10.88 -7.23 -5.28
N LEU A 23 -9.73 -7.06 -4.62
CA LEU A 23 -9.54 -6.05 -3.57
C LEU A 23 -9.60 -4.63 -4.14
N VAL A 24 -8.90 -4.34 -5.25
CA VAL A 24 -8.98 -3.03 -5.93
C VAL A 24 -10.43 -2.71 -6.27
N THR A 25 -11.13 -3.64 -6.93
CA THR A 25 -12.53 -3.44 -7.33
C THR A 25 -13.42 -3.11 -6.14
N ARG A 26 -13.21 -3.78 -5.00
CA ARG A 26 -14.01 -3.52 -3.79
C ARG A 26 -13.65 -2.18 -3.14
N LEU A 27 -12.37 -1.85 -3.04
CA LEU A 27 -11.88 -0.61 -2.44
C LEU A 27 -12.32 0.62 -3.26
N SER A 28 -12.29 0.54 -4.60
CA SER A 28 -12.74 1.63 -5.48
C SER A 28 -14.23 1.96 -5.39
N GLN A 29 -15.04 1.08 -4.78
CA GLN A 29 -16.46 1.32 -4.55
C GLN A 29 -16.72 2.13 -3.27
N GLU A 30 -15.72 2.26 -2.38
CA GLU A 30 -15.86 2.99 -1.12
C GLU A 30 -15.46 4.46 -1.30
N PRO A 31 -16.40 5.41 -1.11
CA PRO A 31 -16.09 6.82 -1.20
C PRO A 31 -15.01 7.23 -0.19
N GLY A 32 -13.96 7.89 -0.68
CA GLY A 32 -12.86 8.37 0.15
C GLY A 32 -11.71 7.38 0.33
N LEU A 33 -11.73 6.24 -0.37
CA LEU A 33 -10.56 5.39 -0.57
C LEU A 33 -10.04 5.54 -2.00
N ASP A 34 -8.72 5.56 -2.15
CA ASP A 34 -8.03 5.60 -3.45
C ASP A 34 -6.88 4.59 -3.44
N VAL A 35 -6.94 3.57 -4.32
CA VAL A 35 -5.81 2.67 -4.51
C VAL A 35 -4.79 3.39 -5.40
N ALA A 36 -3.87 4.07 -4.73
CA ALA A 36 -2.88 4.94 -5.37
C ALA A 36 -1.67 4.17 -5.90
N GLY A 37 -1.54 2.89 -5.57
CA GLY A 37 -0.46 2.01 -6.05
C GLY A 37 -0.73 0.54 -5.75
N GLU A 38 -0.15 -0.32 -6.59
CA GLU A 38 -0.21 -1.77 -6.49
C GLU A 38 1.21 -2.36 -6.62
N ALA A 39 1.54 -3.34 -5.78
CA ALA A 39 2.80 -4.08 -5.84
C ALA A 39 2.55 -5.58 -5.69
N GLU A 40 3.46 -6.39 -6.23
CA GLU A 40 3.35 -7.87 -6.22
C GLU A 40 4.32 -8.52 -5.24
N ASP A 41 5.22 -7.73 -4.62
CA ASP A 41 6.22 -8.20 -3.69
C ASP A 41 6.61 -7.08 -2.69
N GLY A 42 7.34 -7.49 -1.65
CA GLY A 42 7.77 -6.59 -0.57
C GLY A 42 8.78 -5.55 -1.03
N GLU A 43 9.69 -5.92 -1.93
CA GLU A 43 10.74 -5.07 -2.47
C GLU A 43 10.16 -3.89 -3.26
N THR A 44 9.20 -4.16 -4.13
CA THR A 44 8.46 -3.17 -4.91
C THR A 44 7.63 -2.27 -4.00
N ALA A 45 6.99 -2.84 -2.98
CA ALA A 45 6.27 -2.05 -1.98
C ALA A 45 7.19 -1.06 -1.24
N ILE A 46 8.39 -1.49 -0.84
CA ILE A 46 9.40 -0.61 -0.23
C ILE A 46 9.84 0.48 -1.21
N ALA A 47 10.06 0.15 -2.48
CA ALA A 47 10.43 1.12 -3.50
C ALA A 47 9.33 2.18 -3.71
N TYR A 48 8.06 1.78 -3.66
CA TYR A 48 6.93 2.69 -3.81
C TYR A 48 6.78 3.65 -2.64
N VAL A 49 6.83 3.16 -1.40
CA VAL A 49 6.75 4.06 -0.22
C VAL A 49 7.92 5.03 -0.15
N ASN A 50 9.05 4.71 -0.80
CA ASN A 50 10.20 5.61 -0.91
C ASN A 50 10.02 6.72 -1.96
N GLN A 51 9.16 6.50 -2.96
CA GLN A 51 8.94 7.45 -4.07
C GLN A 51 7.65 8.26 -3.90
N GLN A 52 6.67 7.74 -3.17
CA GLN A 52 5.32 8.27 -3.07
C GLN A 52 4.77 8.14 -1.66
N LEU A 53 3.86 9.05 -1.29
CA LEU A 53 3.17 9.01 -0.01
C LEU A 53 1.88 8.19 -0.12
N PHE A 54 1.71 7.30 0.85
CA PHE A 54 0.51 6.51 1.10
C PHE A 54 0.08 6.70 2.54
N ASP A 55 -1.22 6.76 2.78
CA ASP A 55 -1.81 6.85 4.12
C ASP A 55 -1.87 5.46 4.79
N VAL A 56 -2.10 4.42 3.97
CA VAL A 56 -2.22 3.03 4.42
C VAL A 56 -1.53 2.10 3.43
N VAL A 57 -0.84 1.08 3.97
CA VAL A 57 -0.35 -0.06 3.18
C VAL A 57 -1.13 -1.31 3.60
N ILE A 58 -1.80 -1.95 2.64
CA ILE A 58 -2.41 -3.27 2.80
C ILE A 58 -1.44 -4.27 2.19
N LEU A 59 -0.94 -5.20 3.01
CA LEU A 59 0.20 -6.03 2.68
C LEU A 59 -0.13 -7.48 3.02
N ASP A 60 -0.10 -8.36 2.03
CA ASP A 60 -0.18 -9.80 2.28
C ASP A 60 1.04 -10.29 3.06
N VAL A 61 0.83 -11.29 3.91
CA VAL A 61 1.87 -11.92 4.74
C VAL A 61 2.68 -12.93 3.92
N GLY A 62 2.02 -13.64 3.00
CA GLY A 62 2.53 -14.77 2.22
C GLY A 62 3.36 -14.39 0.99
N LEU A 63 3.67 -13.11 0.81
CA LEU A 63 4.39 -12.59 -0.35
C LEU A 63 5.73 -13.32 -0.63
N PRO A 64 6.13 -13.41 -1.91
CA PRO A 64 7.45 -13.90 -2.30
C PRO A 64 8.57 -12.93 -1.87
N GLY A 65 9.82 -13.32 -2.13
CA GLY A 65 11.00 -12.48 -1.87
C GLY A 65 11.28 -12.32 -0.38
N ILE A 66 11.45 -11.08 0.09
CA ILE A 66 11.64 -10.79 1.52
C ILE A 66 10.41 -11.12 2.37
N GLY A 67 9.22 -11.28 1.75
CA GLY A 67 7.95 -11.56 2.42
C GLY A 67 7.32 -10.37 3.12
N GLY A 68 6.02 -10.48 3.42
CA GLY A 68 5.21 -9.39 3.94
C GLY A 68 5.61 -8.90 5.33
N ILE A 69 6.02 -9.81 6.23
CA ILE A 69 6.41 -9.43 7.59
C ILE A 69 7.66 -8.55 7.58
N GLU A 70 8.67 -8.92 6.81
CA GLU A 70 9.91 -8.16 6.71
C GLU A 70 9.68 -6.84 5.97
N ALA A 71 8.90 -6.84 4.88
CA ALA A 71 8.49 -5.62 4.18
C ALA A 71 7.80 -4.63 5.13
N CYS A 72 6.86 -5.09 5.96
CA CYS A 72 6.20 -4.26 6.97
C CYS A 72 7.19 -3.62 7.96
N HIS A 73 8.18 -4.39 8.42
CA HIS A 73 9.22 -3.90 9.32
C HIS A 73 10.09 -2.81 8.66
N GLN A 74 10.49 -3.00 7.41
CA GLN A 74 11.30 -2.03 6.67
C GLN A 74 10.51 -0.75 6.35
N ILE A 75 9.25 -0.87 5.93
CA ILE A 75 8.36 0.28 5.69
C ILE A 75 8.17 1.10 6.98
N LYS A 76 7.96 0.45 8.14
CA LYS A 76 7.84 1.15 9.42
C LYS A 76 9.10 1.94 9.80
N LYS A 77 10.29 1.36 9.57
CA LYS A 77 11.57 2.06 9.80
C LYS A 77 11.70 3.28 8.89
N PHE A 78 11.27 3.16 7.64
CA PHE A 78 11.31 4.25 6.68
C PHE A 78 10.48 5.45 7.15
N ILE A 79 9.23 5.22 7.57
CA ILE A 79 8.32 6.28 8.04
C ILE A 79 8.89 7.01 9.26
N HIS A 80 9.56 6.29 10.18
CA HIS A 80 10.18 6.90 11.36
C HIS A 80 11.30 7.90 11.00
N ASN A 81 12.02 7.66 9.90
CA ASN A 81 13.12 8.53 9.48
C ASN A 81 12.66 9.84 8.83
N TYR A 82 11.39 9.96 8.41
CA TYR A 82 10.82 11.20 7.86
C TYR A 82 10.35 12.20 8.94
N GLN A 83 10.33 11.79 10.21
CA GLN A 83 9.94 12.65 11.34
C GLN A 83 11.13 13.17 12.16
N SER A 84 12.37 13.02 11.65
CA SER A 84 13.60 13.55 12.26
C SER A 84 14.21 14.68 11.42
#